data_AF-B7Q611-F1
#
_entry.id   AF-B7Q611-F1
#
_cell.length_a   1.000
_cell.length_b   1.000
_cell.length_c   1.000
_cell.angle_alpha   90.00
_cell.angle_beta   90.00
_cell.angle_gamma   90.00
#
_symmetry.space_group_name_H-M   'P 1'
#
loop_
_entity.id
_entity.type
_entity.pdbx_description
1 polymer ?
#
loop_
_entity_poly.entity_id
_entity_poly.type
_entity_poly.pdbx_seq_one_letter_code
_entity_poly.pdbx_strand_id
1 'polypeptide(L)'
;DTGGTARIASAEPGEWPKREVLRDSIPAMLNERSREHHVLHTAEETTSELLNLSSYSRLLRPLRVTAWILRFIANSRNKHERAEGPLTTEELGRAENYWILKVQSAYRIKMANTGGNR
;
A
#
# COMPACT_ATOMS: atom_id res chain seq x y z
N ASP A 1 10.09 36.54 -57.79
CA ASP A 1 10.45 35.14 -57.50
C ASP A 1 11.92 34.99 -57.17
N THR A 2 12.18 34.62 -55.93
CA THR A 2 13.38 33.99 -55.32
C THR A 2 13.14 34.14 -53.81
N GLY A 3 12.65 33.15 -53.06
CA GLY A 3 13.25 31.84 -52.90
C GLY A 3 14.23 31.87 -51.71
N GLY A 4 13.70 31.93 -50.48
CA GLY A 4 14.49 32.01 -49.25
C GLY A 4 13.94 31.06 -48.18
N THR A 5 14.15 29.75 -48.38
CA THR A 5 13.84 28.71 -47.41
C THR A 5 14.73 28.85 -46.17
N ALA A 6 14.16 29.26 -45.03
CA ALA A 6 14.85 29.18 -43.74
C ALA A 6 14.95 27.70 -43.34
N ARG A 7 16.17 27.17 -43.38
CA ARG A 7 16.51 25.82 -42.92
C ARG A 7 16.26 25.75 -41.42
N ILE A 8 15.30 24.93 -41.00
CA ILE A 8 15.14 24.52 -39.60
C ILE A 8 16.29 23.54 -39.36
N ALA A 9 17.33 23.98 -38.64
CA ALA A 9 18.40 23.10 -38.20
C ALA A 9 17.79 21.99 -37.33
N SER A 10 17.98 20.75 -37.74
CA SER A 10 17.62 19.56 -36.97
C SER A 10 18.32 19.61 -35.62
N ALA A 11 17.56 19.66 -34.53
CA ALA A 11 18.09 19.40 -33.20
C ALA A 11 18.45 17.91 -33.11
N GLU A 12 19.71 17.61 -32.79
CA GLU A 12 20.18 16.24 -32.60
C GLU A 12 19.43 15.57 -31.43
N PRO A 13 19.00 14.29 -31.57
CA PRO A 13 18.24 13.57 -30.55
C PRO A 13 19.14 13.23 -29.35
N GLY A 14 19.35 14.19 -28.47
CA GLY A 14 20.19 14.07 -27.28
C GLY A 14 20.43 15.39 -26.54
N GLU A 15 20.23 16.53 -27.20
CA GLU A 15 20.32 17.84 -26.55
C GLU A 15 18.95 18.31 -26.10
N TRP A 16 18.62 17.98 -24.84
CA TRP A 16 17.54 18.66 -24.14
C TRP A 16 17.85 20.16 -24.10
N PRO A 17 16.85 21.04 -24.33
CA PRO A 17 17.05 22.47 -24.20
C PRO A 17 17.50 22.74 -22.76
N LYS A 18 18.78 23.07 -22.60
CA LYS A 18 19.32 23.50 -21.31
C LYS A 18 18.60 24.79 -21.00
N ARG A 19 17.81 24.78 -19.93
CA ARG A 19 17.13 25.98 -19.44
C ARG A 19 18.22 27.00 -19.13
N GLU A 20 18.44 27.93 -20.06
CA GLU A 20 19.18 29.15 -19.76
C GLU A 20 18.36 29.84 -18.70
N VAL A 21 18.80 29.72 -17.45
CA VAL A 21 18.24 30.49 -16.36
C VAL A 21 18.65 31.92 -16.66
N LEU A 22 17.80 32.63 -17.39
CA LEU A 22 17.87 34.07 -17.54
C LEU A 22 17.73 34.61 -16.13
N ARG A 23 18.87 34.86 -15.48
CA ARG A 23 18.95 35.07 -14.03
C ARG A 23 18.40 36.44 -13.62
N ASP A 24 18.05 37.28 -14.59
CA ASP A 24 17.64 38.66 -14.39
C ASP A 24 16.30 38.93 -15.08
N SER A 25 15.20 38.50 -14.46
CA SER A 25 13.87 39.15 -14.48
C SER A 25 12.82 38.15 -14.02
N ILE A 26 12.35 38.24 -12.76
CA ILE A 26 10.92 38.32 -12.32
C ILE A 26 10.94 38.44 -10.78
N PRO A 27 10.77 39.65 -10.19
CA PRO A 27 10.64 39.81 -8.73
C PRO A 27 9.39 39.14 -8.13
N ALA A 28 8.42 38.78 -8.97
CA ALA A 28 7.18 38.11 -8.57
C ALA A 28 7.32 36.59 -8.33
N MET A 29 8.42 35.95 -8.72
CA MET A 29 8.64 34.49 -8.50
C MET A 29 9.13 34.14 -7.08
N LEU A 30 9.57 35.13 -6.30
CA LEU A 30 10.11 34.89 -4.96
C LEU A 30 9.03 34.58 -3.91
N ASN A 31 7.75 34.78 -4.24
CA ASN A 31 6.64 34.48 -3.32
C ASN A 31 6.07 33.06 -3.48
N GLU A 32 6.64 32.24 -4.37
CA GLU A 32 6.30 30.82 -4.43
C GLU A 32 7.00 30.10 -3.27
N ARG A 33 6.40 30.25 -2.08
CA ARG A 33 6.81 29.53 -0.88
C ARG A 33 6.86 28.05 -1.23
N SER A 34 8.06 27.50 -1.32
CA SER A 34 8.29 26.06 -1.41
C SER A 34 7.48 25.41 -0.29
N ARG A 35 6.40 24.71 -0.66
CA ARG A 35 5.64 23.91 0.28
C ARG A 35 6.42 22.62 0.42
N GLU A 36 6.94 22.37 1.61
CA GLU A 36 7.47 21.06 1.94
C GLU A 36 6.32 20.05 1.87
N HIS A 37 6.23 19.33 0.76
CA HIS A 37 5.30 18.22 0.63
C HIS A 37 5.94 17.01 1.30
N HIS A 38 5.51 16.69 2.52
CA HIS A 38 5.82 15.39 3.11
C HIS A 38 5.03 14.32 2.37
N VAL A 39 5.69 13.66 1.41
CA VAL A 39 5.14 12.51 0.71
C VAL A 39 5.39 11.28 1.58
N LEU A 40 4.33 10.72 2.16
CA LEU A 40 4.38 9.41 2.78
C LEU A 40 4.54 8.35 1.69
N HIS A 41 5.77 7.86 1.50
CA HIS A 41 6.00 6.64 0.75
C HIS A 41 5.46 5.47 1.58
N THR A 42 4.25 5.03 1.27
CA THR A 42 3.80 3.70 1.71
C THR A 42 4.51 2.72 0.81
N ALA A 43 5.65 2.18 1.27
CA ALA A 43 6.16 0.97 0.66
C ALA A 43 5.04 -0.08 0.81
N GLU A 44 4.51 -0.58 -0.31
CA GLU A 44 3.72 -1.80 -0.32
C GLU A 44 4.68 -2.92 0.08
N GLU A 45 4.91 -3.06 1.38
CA GLU A 45 5.57 -4.22 1.92
C GLU A 45 4.64 -5.38 1.59
N THR A 46 5.09 -6.26 0.69
CA THR A 46 4.43 -7.53 0.43
C THR A 46 4.50 -8.32 1.73
N THR A 47 3.52 -8.11 2.60
CA THR A 47 3.45 -8.77 3.89
C THR A 47 3.34 -10.25 3.61
N SER A 48 4.42 -10.98 3.86
CA SER A 48 4.40 -12.44 3.84
C SER A 48 3.26 -12.89 4.75
N GLU A 49 2.43 -13.84 4.28
CA GLU A 49 1.30 -14.34 5.04
C GLU A 49 1.75 -14.79 6.43
N LEU A 50 1.24 -14.13 7.48
CA LEU A 50 1.62 -14.38 8.88
C LEU A 50 1.48 -15.86 9.27
N LEU A 51 0.55 -16.57 8.63
CA LEU A 51 0.33 -17.99 8.79
C LEU A 51 -0.01 -18.59 7.43
N ASN A 52 0.85 -19.47 6.92
CA ASN A 52 0.52 -20.29 5.75
C ASN A 52 -0.33 -21.48 6.20
N LEU A 53 -1.66 -21.41 6.00
CA LEU A 53 -2.56 -22.49 6.41
C LEU A 53 -2.33 -23.81 5.65
N SER A 54 -1.76 -23.77 4.44
CA SER A 54 -1.48 -24.98 3.65
C SER A 54 -0.39 -25.86 4.29
N SER A 55 0.48 -25.27 5.12
CA SER A 55 1.53 -25.98 5.84
C SER A 55 1.01 -26.75 7.06
N TYR A 56 -0.24 -26.52 7.49
CA TYR A 56 -0.81 -27.18 8.67
C TYR A 56 -1.69 -28.37 8.27
N SER A 57 -1.28 -29.57 8.67
CA SER A 57 -2.07 -30.80 8.48
C SER A 57 -3.37 -30.83 9.28
N ARG A 58 -3.59 -29.88 10.21
CA ARG A 58 -4.78 -29.78 11.05
C ARG A 58 -5.18 -28.33 11.25
N LEU A 59 -6.38 -27.96 10.84
CA LEU A 59 -6.97 -26.61 10.95
C LEU A 59 -7.03 -26.09 12.40
N LEU A 60 -7.17 -26.97 13.39
CA LEU A 60 -7.23 -26.58 14.80
C LEU A 60 -5.95 -25.90 15.31
N ARG A 61 -4.78 -26.22 14.73
CA ARG A 61 -3.51 -25.59 15.14
C ARG A 61 -3.48 -24.09 14.78
N PRO A 62 -3.65 -23.67 13.52
CA PRO A 62 -3.67 -22.26 13.17
C PRO A 62 -4.83 -21.53 13.85
N LEU A 63 -6.01 -22.15 14.00
CA LEU A 63 -7.12 -21.53 14.74
C LEU A 63 -6.75 -21.20 16.20
N ARG A 64 -6.10 -22.13 16.91
CA ARG A 64 -5.62 -21.88 18.28
C ARG A 64 -4.59 -20.76 18.34
N VAL A 65 -3.63 -20.73 17.41
CA VAL A 65 -2.62 -19.68 17.34
C VAL A 65 -3.28 -18.32 17.07
N THR A 66 -4.17 -18.23 16.09
CA THR A 66 -4.93 -17.01 15.79
C THR A 66 -5.77 -16.56 16.98
N ALA A 67 -6.45 -17.48 17.68
CA ALA A 67 -7.24 -17.15 18.87
C ALA A 67 -6.38 -16.54 19.99
N TRP A 68 -5.19 -17.10 20.25
CA TRP A 68 -4.25 -16.52 21.22
C TRP A 68 -3.75 -15.14 20.81
N ILE A 69 -3.44 -14.93 19.53
CA ILE A 69 -3.02 -13.62 19.02
C ILE A 69 -4.14 -12.59 19.19
N LEU A 70 -5.39 -12.95 18.83
CA LEU A 70 -6.55 -12.07 18.99
C LEU A 70 -6.78 -11.72 20.48
N ARG A 71 -6.69 -12.70 21.37
CA ARG A 71 -6.77 -12.49 22.83
C ARG A 71 -5.65 -11.57 23.31
N PHE A 72 -4.42 -11.78 22.86
CA PHE A 72 -3.27 -10.95 23.22
C PHE A 72 -3.49 -9.49 22.81
N ILE A 73 -3.97 -9.25 21.59
CA ILE A 73 -4.29 -7.90 21.10
C ILE A 73 -5.37 -7.25 21.97
N ALA A 74 -6.44 -7.99 22.29
CA ALA A 74 -7.52 -7.50 23.14
C ALA A 74 -7.02 -7.14 24.55
N ASN A 75 -6.29 -8.06 25.20
CA ASN A 75 -5.73 -7.87 26.53
C ASN A 75 -4.65 -6.76 26.60
N SER A 76 -3.99 -6.49 25.46
CA SER A 76 -3.03 -5.39 25.35
C SER A 76 -3.72 -4.03 25.24
N ARG A 77 -4.91 -3.98 24.64
CA ARG A 77 -5.72 -2.77 24.49
C ARG A 77 -6.52 -2.43 25.75
N ASN A 78 -7.06 -3.43 26.44
CA ASN A 78 -7.83 -3.24 27.69
C ASN A 78 -7.14 -3.94 28.87
N LYS A 79 -6.57 -3.14 29.77
CA LYS A 79 -5.86 -3.67 30.96
C LYS A 79 -6.82 -4.15 32.08
N HIS A 80 -8.07 -3.70 32.08
CA HIS A 80 -9.03 -3.99 33.15
C HIS A 80 -9.86 -5.28 32.90
N GLU A 81 -10.04 -5.67 31.65
CA GLU A 81 -10.86 -6.83 31.25
C GLU A 81 -9.99 -7.88 30.55
N ARG A 82 -8.94 -8.33 31.22
CA ARG A 82 -8.03 -9.33 30.64
C ARG A 82 -8.67 -10.71 30.71
N ALA A 83 -8.76 -11.36 29.56
CA ALA A 83 -9.13 -12.77 29.49
C ALA A 83 -7.95 -13.64 29.91
N GLU A 84 -8.19 -14.51 30.89
CA GLU A 84 -7.20 -15.43 31.46
C GLU A 84 -7.68 -16.89 31.37
N GLY A 85 -6.77 -17.85 31.51
CA GLY A 85 -7.10 -19.28 31.46
C GLY A 85 -7.14 -19.88 30.05
N PRO A 86 -7.78 -21.06 29.88
CA PRO A 86 -7.86 -21.75 28.59
C PRO A 86 -8.58 -20.94 27.51
N LEU A 87 -8.33 -21.24 26.23
CA LEU A 87 -9.11 -20.67 25.13
C LEU A 87 -10.56 -21.13 25.22
N THR A 88 -11.49 -20.19 25.06
CA THR A 88 -12.91 -20.49 25.03
C THR A 88 -13.35 -20.87 23.62
N THR A 89 -14.54 -21.48 23.52
CA THR A 89 -15.17 -21.83 22.24
C THR A 89 -15.44 -20.59 21.39
N GLU A 90 -15.80 -19.48 22.02
CA GLU A 90 -16.10 -18.21 21.35
C GLU A 90 -14.85 -17.62 20.70
N GLU A 91 -13.69 -17.76 21.34
CA GLU A 91 -12.42 -17.30 20.79
C GLU A 91 -11.97 -18.12 19.59
N LEU A 92 -12.17 -19.44 19.63
CA LEU A 92 -11.93 -20.30 18.48
C LEU A 92 -12.87 -19.95 17.32
N GLY A 93 -14.15 -19.70 17.60
CA GLY A 93 -15.12 -19.24 16.60
C GLY A 93 -14.76 -17.88 16.00
N ARG A 94 -14.26 -16.93 16.82
CA ARG A 94 -13.73 -15.65 16.32
C ARG A 94 -12.53 -15.83 15.40
N ALA A 95 -11.61 -16.74 15.76
CA ALA A 95 -10.45 -17.06 14.93
C ALA A 95 -10.86 -17.69 13.59
N GLU A 96 -11.88 -18.56 13.58
CA GLU A 96 -12.41 -19.15 12.36
C GLU A 96 -13.06 -18.09 11.46
N ASN A 97 -13.95 -17.27 12.02
CA ASN A 97 -14.60 -16.18 11.30
C ASN A 97 -13.59 -15.19 10.71
N TYR A 98 -12.49 -14.92 11.42
CA TYR A 98 -11.42 -14.08 10.90
C TYR A 98 -10.87 -14.63 9.57
N TRP A 99 -10.57 -15.93 9.51
CA TRP A 99 -10.04 -16.56 8.29
C TRP A 99 -11.06 -16.60 7.16
N ILE A 100 -12.33 -16.91 7.46
CA ILE A 100 -13.42 -16.88 6.48
C ILE A 100 -13.52 -15.49 5.85
N LEU A 101 -13.61 -14.44 6.67
CA LEU A 101 -13.69 -13.06 6.21
C LEU A 101 -12.46 -12.63 5.42
N LYS A 102 -11.26 -13.05 5.86
CA LYS A 102 -10.01 -12.75 5.17
C LYS A 102 -9.99 -13.32 3.76
N VAL A 103 -10.35 -14.59 3.61
CA VAL A 103 -10.41 -15.29 2.32
C VAL A 103 -11.50 -14.69 1.42
N GLN A 104 -12.70 -14.48 1.95
CA GLN A 104 -13.81 -13.86 1.21
C GLN A 104 -13.45 -12.47 0.69
N SER A 105 -12.79 -11.64 1.51
CA SER A 105 -12.34 -10.31 1.10
C SER A 105 -11.30 -10.39 -0.02
N ALA A 106 -10.35 -11.33 0.07
CA ALA A 106 -9.35 -11.55 -0.98
C ALA A 106 -10.01 -11.95 -2.31
N TYR A 107 -10.99 -12.86 -2.28
CA TYR A 107 -11.76 -13.23 -3.48
C TYR A 107 -12.57 -12.05 -4.04
N ARG A 108 -13.21 -11.26 -3.18
CA ARG A 108 -13.95 -10.06 -3.59
C ARG A 108 -13.06 -9.08 -4.34
N ILE A 109 -11.84 -8.82 -3.83
CA ILE A 109 -10.86 -7.94 -4.48
C ILE A 109 -10.41 -8.52 -5.82
N LYS A 110 -10.11 -9.83 -5.87
CA LYS A 110 -9.72 -10.52 -7.11
C LYS A 110 -10.81 -10.39 -8.19
N MET A 111 -12.08 -10.54 -7.81
CA MET A 111 -13.20 -10.41 -8.73
C MET A 111 -13.39 -8.96 -9.23
N ALA A 112 -13.21 -7.96 -8.36
CA ALA A 112 -13.27 -6.55 -8.77
C ALA A 112 -12.19 -6.19 -9.79
N ASN A 113 -10.94 -6.65 -9.58
CA ASN A 113 -9.82 -6.36 -10.48
C ASN A 113 -9.96 -7.06 -11.85
N THR A 114 -10.60 -8.22 -11.88
CA THR A 114 -10.84 -8.97 -13.13
C THR A 114 -11.93 -8.32 -14.00
N GLY A 115 -12.83 -7.54 -13.40
CA GLY A 115 -13.91 -6.83 -14.10
C GLY A 115 -13.49 -5.51 -14.76
N GLY A 116 -12.34 -4.93 -14.40
CA GLY A 116 -11.85 -3.66 -14.95
C GLY A 116 -10.96 -3.76 -16.20
N ASN A 117 -10.70 -4.98 -16.68
CA ASN A 117 -9.82 -5.24 -17.84
C ASN A 117 -10.60 -5.77 -19.07
N ARG A 118 -11.88 -5.39 -19.19
CA ARG A 118 -12.76 -5.71 -20.33
C ARG A 118 -13.35 -4.45 -20.93
#